data_AF-A0A7S2Q4G1-F1
#
_entry.id   AF-A0A7S2Q4G1-F1
#
_cell.length_a   1.000
_cell.length_b   1.000
_cell.length_c   1.000
_cell.angle_alpha   90.00
_cell.angle_beta   90.00
_cell.angle_gamma   90.00
#
_symmetry.space_group_name_H-M   'P 1'
#
loop_
_entity.id
_entity.type
_entity.pdbx_description
1 polymer ?
#
loop_
_entity_poly.entity_id
_entity_poly.type
_entity_poly.pdbx_seq_one_letter_code
_entity_poly.pdbx_strand_id
1 'polypeptide(L)'
;RPLLLAAFEEQPPRLSAESVEGCSQEERVQVLSLFAAWVVVADVTPRAMLIEDIGLQQAEVTELTGTLQTCGAQLDEWDMTRCPASDATVRTLFQTLMSQPLRRLSLSYNALGPSGAAALVAVAGGWADTLDHLSLEMNGLGDSGCREVAGALGRGVLHRLRVLELGWNELS
;
A
#
# COMPACT_ATOMS: atom_id res chain seq x y z
N ARG A 1 -23.81 9.41 -1.59
CA ARG A 1 -22.65 9.19 -2.48
C ARG A 1 -22.72 7.75 -3.00
N PRO A 2 -23.44 7.46 -4.10
CA PRO A 2 -23.66 6.09 -4.58
C PRO A 2 -22.37 5.34 -4.94
N LEU A 3 -21.40 6.02 -5.57
CA LEU A 3 -20.10 5.43 -5.92
C LEU A 3 -19.29 5.01 -4.68
N LEU A 4 -19.38 5.80 -3.60
CA LEU A 4 -18.77 5.44 -2.32
C LEU A 4 -19.42 4.19 -1.72
N LEU A 5 -20.73 4.02 -1.83
CA LEU A 5 -21.39 2.79 -1.35
C LEU A 5 -20.99 1.59 -2.21
N ALA A 6 -20.99 1.75 -3.53
CA ALA A 6 -20.58 0.70 -4.47
C ALA A 6 -19.14 0.22 -4.21
N ALA A 7 -18.22 1.13 -3.85
CA ALA A 7 -16.85 0.80 -3.47
C ALA A 7 -16.74 -0.19 -2.30
N PHE A 8 -17.68 -0.14 -1.34
CA PHE A 8 -17.72 -1.04 -0.19
C PHE A 8 -18.41 -2.37 -0.50
N GLU A 9 -19.27 -2.38 -1.52
CA GLU A 9 -20.02 -3.55 -1.97
C GLU A 9 -19.23 -4.41 -2.98
N GLU A 10 -18.24 -3.83 -3.67
CA GLU A 10 -17.33 -4.56 -4.56
C GLU A 10 -16.64 -5.71 -3.81
N GLN A 11 -16.34 -6.81 -4.53
CA GLN A 11 -15.72 -8.01 -3.96
C GLN A 11 -14.47 -8.37 -4.77
N PRO A 12 -13.25 -8.10 -4.27
CA PRO A 12 -12.94 -7.40 -3.01
C PRO A 12 -13.32 -5.91 -3.01
N PRO A 13 -13.57 -5.29 -1.84
CA PRO A 13 -13.86 -3.85 -1.76
C PRO A 13 -12.73 -3.00 -2.35
N ARG A 14 -13.08 -1.94 -3.08
CA ARG A 14 -12.12 -1.08 -3.78
C ARG A 14 -12.54 0.37 -3.71
N LEU A 15 -11.62 1.23 -3.29
CA LEU A 15 -11.83 2.67 -3.24
C LEU A 15 -11.02 3.37 -4.34
N SER A 16 -11.70 4.10 -5.23
CA SER A 16 -11.05 4.86 -6.31
C SER A 16 -11.25 6.37 -6.14
N ALA A 17 -10.53 7.17 -6.95
CA ALA A 17 -10.76 8.61 -7.04
C ALA A 17 -12.23 8.97 -7.27
N GLU A 18 -12.95 8.18 -8.07
CA GLU A 18 -14.37 8.39 -8.37
C GLU A 18 -15.24 8.15 -7.12
N SER A 19 -14.88 7.18 -6.28
CA SER A 19 -15.59 6.90 -5.02
C SER A 19 -15.57 8.09 -4.05
N VAL A 20 -14.48 8.86 -4.06
CA VAL A 20 -14.25 10.01 -3.18
C VAL A 20 -14.38 11.35 -3.90
N GLU A 21 -14.94 11.37 -5.11
CA GLU A 21 -15.12 12.62 -5.86
C GLU A 21 -15.98 13.61 -5.06
N GLY A 22 -15.52 14.86 -4.99
CA GLY A 22 -16.18 15.90 -4.20
C GLY A 22 -16.14 15.68 -2.68
N CYS A 23 -15.34 14.75 -2.16
CA CYS A 23 -15.00 14.74 -0.74
C CYS A 23 -14.06 15.91 -0.42
N SER A 24 -14.37 16.63 0.65
CA SER A 24 -13.41 17.49 1.35
C SER A 24 -12.26 16.66 1.94
N GLN A 25 -11.18 17.32 2.36
CA GLN A 25 -10.05 16.64 2.99
C GLN A 25 -10.46 15.87 4.26
N GLU A 26 -11.34 16.46 5.07
CA GLU A 26 -11.84 15.81 6.29
C GLU A 26 -12.71 14.59 5.96
N GLU A 27 -13.58 14.69 4.96
CA GLU A 27 -14.36 13.54 4.49
C GLU A 27 -13.45 12.42 3.95
N ARG A 28 -12.37 12.74 3.24
CA ARG A 28 -11.42 11.72 2.76
C ARG A 28 -10.75 10.96 3.89
N VAL A 29 -10.35 11.66 4.96
CA VAL A 29 -9.80 11.03 6.17
C VAL A 29 -10.81 10.05 6.78
N GLN A 30 -12.06 10.47 6.92
CA GLN A 30 -13.13 9.64 7.46
C GLN A 30 -13.45 8.44 6.56
N VAL A 31 -13.49 8.63 5.24
CA VAL A 31 -13.77 7.57 4.27
C VAL A 31 -12.68 6.50 4.28
N LEU A 32 -11.40 6.88 4.24
CA LEU A 32 -10.29 5.93 4.25
C LEU A 32 -10.26 5.11 5.55
N SER A 33 -10.52 5.76 6.68
CA SER A 33 -10.58 5.10 7.99
C SER A 33 -11.77 4.16 8.09
N LEU A 34 -12.95 4.59 7.61
CA LEU A 34 -14.13 3.75 7.54
C LEU A 34 -13.91 2.53 6.63
N PHE A 35 -13.27 2.73 5.48
CA PHE A 35 -12.94 1.67 4.55
C PHE A 35 -11.97 0.65 5.16
N ALA A 36 -10.93 1.11 5.86
CA ALA A 36 -10.01 0.24 6.59
C ALA A 36 -10.72 -0.59 7.67
N ALA A 37 -11.56 0.05 8.48
CA ALA A 37 -12.35 -0.66 9.49
C ALA A 37 -13.32 -1.66 8.86
N TRP A 38 -13.94 -1.30 7.73
CA TRP A 38 -14.85 -2.16 6.99
C TRP A 38 -14.17 -3.44 6.49
N VAL A 39 -13.01 -3.33 5.83
CA VAL A 39 -12.24 -4.49 5.35
C VAL A 39 -11.92 -5.47 6.48
N VAL A 40 -11.70 -4.99 7.70
CA VAL A 40 -11.45 -5.84 8.87
C VAL A 40 -12.69 -6.61 9.33
N VAL A 41 -13.89 -6.02 9.21
CA VAL A 41 -15.14 -6.63 9.71
C VAL A 41 -15.94 -7.40 8.64
N ALA A 42 -15.72 -7.14 7.36
CA ALA A 42 -16.57 -7.63 6.26
C ALA A 42 -16.53 -9.16 6.01
N ASP A 43 -15.86 -9.95 6.87
CA ASP A 43 -15.64 -11.41 6.72
C ASP A 43 -15.19 -11.82 5.30
N VAL A 44 -14.37 -10.98 4.68
CA VAL A 44 -13.77 -11.22 3.37
C VAL A 44 -12.42 -11.91 3.54
N THR A 45 -12.21 -12.99 2.79
CA THR A 45 -10.90 -13.66 2.71
C THR A 45 -10.48 -13.77 1.25
N PRO A 46 -9.32 -13.22 0.87
CA PRO A 46 -8.33 -12.50 1.69
C PRO A 46 -8.83 -11.13 2.19
N ARG A 47 -8.28 -10.65 3.32
CA ARG A 47 -8.52 -9.28 3.80
C ARG A 47 -7.69 -8.31 2.99
N ALA A 48 -8.28 -7.82 1.91
CA ALA A 48 -7.63 -6.96 0.93
C ALA A 48 -8.10 -5.51 1.07
N MET A 49 -7.14 -4.59 1.19
CA MET A 49 -7.39 -3.16 1.12
C MET A 49 -6.92 -2.64 -0.24
N LEU A 50 -7.86 -2.33 -1.13
CA LEU A 50 -7.58 -1.88 -2.49
C LEU A 50 -7.95 -0.41 -2.64
N ILE A 51 -6.95 0.42 -2.91
CA ILE A 51 -7.10 1.84 -3.15
C ILE A 51 -6.42 2.18 -4.47
N GLU A 52 -7.09 2.89 -5.36
CA GLU A 52 -6.50 3.29 -6.64
C GLU A 52 -6.78 4.75 -6.98
N ASP A 53 -5.83 5.39 -7.68
CA ASP A 53 -5.97 6.76 -8.17
C ASP A 53 -6.18 7.84 -7.09
N ILE A 54 -5.89 7.54 -5.81
CA ILE A 54 -6.08 8.46 -4.70
C ILE A 54 -4.72 8.94 -4.17
N GLY A 55 -4.37 10.21 -4.43
CA GLY A 55 -3.16 10.83 -3.87
C GLY A 55 -3.24 10.96 -2.34
N LEU A 56 -2.47 10.15 -1.62
CA LEU A 56 -2.55 10.05 -0.16
C LEU A 56 -1.85 11.22 0.53
N GLN A 57 -2.55 11.81 1.50
CA GLN A 57 -2.06 12.90 2.33
C GLN A 57 -1.61 12.39 3.70
N GLN A 58 -0.74 13.16 4.37
CA GLN A 58 -0.21 12.77 5.68
C GLN A 58 -1.31 12.55 6.73
N ALA A 59 -2.33 13.41 6.76
CA ALA A 59 -3.44 13.29 7.71
C ALA A 59 -4.24 11.99 7.52
N GLU A 60 -4.45 11.61 6.26
CA GLU A 60 -5.17 10.39 5.89
C GLU A 60 -4.41 9.14 6.32
N VAL A 61 -3.09 9.08 6.04
CA VAL A 61 -2.26 7.95 6.46
C VAL A 61 -2.14 7.87 7.98
N THR A 62 -2.11 9.01 8.68
CA THR A 62 -2.03 9.05 10.14
C THR A 62 -3.29 8.46 10.77
N GLU A 63 -4.47 8.88 10.33
CA GLU A 63 -5.73 8.36 10.85
C GLU A 63 -5.95 6.88 10.47
N LEU A 64 -5.63 6.54 9.22
CA LEU A 64 -5.64 5.15 8.74
C LEU A 64 -4.78 4.25 9.63
N THR A 65 -3.60 4.72 10.02
CA THR A 65 -2.69 3.98 10.92
C THR A 65 -3.34 3.75 12.28
N GLY A 66 -3.92 4.78 12.89
CA GLY A 66 -4.63 4.67 14.16
C GLY A 66 -5.81 3.70 14.08
N THR A 67 -6.54 3.71 12.96
CA THR A 67 -7.67 2.81 12.73
C THR A 67 -7.21 1.35 12.62
N LEU A 68 -6.23 1.05 11.77
CA LEU A 68 -5.70 -0.31 11.60
C LEU A 68 -5.15 -0.88 12.91
N GLN A 69 -4.48 -0.05 13.73
CA GLN A 69 -4.00 -0.43 15.05
C GLN A 69 -5.15 -0.70 16.03
N THR A 70 -6.13 0.20 16.09
CA THR A 70 -7.27 0.10 17.01
C THR A 70 -8.11 -1.15 16.73
N CYS A 71 -8.32 -1.47 15.46
CA CYS A 71 -9.07 -2.65 15.05
C CYS A 71 -8.25 -3.95 15.06
N GLY A 72 -6.95 -3.89 15.39
CA GLY A 72 -6.08 -5.07 15.35
C GLY A 72 -6.02 -5.71 13.97
N ALA A 73 -5.97 -4.88 12.91
CA ALA A 73 -6.03 -5.33 11.53
C ALA A 73 -4.92 -6.34 11.23
N GLN A 74 -5.28 -7.33 10.41
CA GLN A 74 -4.38 -8.35 9.86
C GLN A 74 -4.69 -8.47 8.38
N LEU A 75 -4.24 -7.49 7.60
CA LEU A 75 -4.44 -7.45 6.16
C LEU A 75 -3.56 -8.49 5.46
N ASP A 76 -4.15 -9.21 4.50
CA ASP A 76 -3.43 -10.13 3.63
C ASP A 76 -2.90 -9.42 2.38
N GLU A 77 -3.60 -8.38 1.93
CA GLU A 77 -3.27 -7.68 0.69
C GLU A 77 -3.43 -6.17 0.84
N TRP A 78 -2.46 -5.47 0.25
CA TRP A 78 -2.48 -4.02 0.11
C TRP A 78 -2.21 -3.65 -1.34
N ASP A 79 -3.16 -2.97 -1.97
CA ASP A 79 -2.97 -2.37 -3.29
C ASP A 79 -3.19 -0.87 -3.19
N MET A 80 -2.17 -0.11 -3.57
CA MET A 80 -2.24 1.35 -3.69
C MET A 80 -1.78 1.84 -5.05
N THR A 81 -2.21 1.19 -6.13
CA THR A 81 -1.82 1.56 -7.49
C THR A 81 -2.25 2.99 -7.83
N ARG A 82 -1.34 3.81 -8.38
CA ARG A 82 -1.60 5.23 -8.73
C ARG A 82 -2.05 6.10 -7.55
N CYS A 83 -1.53 5.86 -6.36
CA CYS A 83 -1.82 6.62 -5.13
C CYS A 83 -0.61 7.42 -4.62
N PRO A 84 -0.09 8.40 -5.40
CA PRO A 84 1.16 9.08 -5.07
C PRO A 84 1.07 9.82 -3.73
N ALA A 85 2.17 9.83 -2.99
CA ALA A 85 2.28 10.44 -1.69
C ALA A 85 3.65 11.08 -1.49
N SER A 86 3.76 12.03 -0.56
CA SER A 86 5.07 12.61 -0.21
C SER A 86 5.99 11.57 0.43
N ASP A 87 7.31 11.74 0.36
CA ASP A 87 8.28 10.85 1.01
C ASP A 87 8.00 10.63 2.51
N ALA A 88 7.56 11.68 3.22
CA ALA A 88 7.20 11.57 4.63
C ALA A 88 5.98 10.65 4.81
N THR A 89 4.98 10.82 3.96
CA THR A 89 3.74 10.03 3.97
C THR A 89 3.99 8.57 3.60
N VAL A 90 4.83 8.32 2.58
CA VAL A 90 5.26 6.95 2.22
C VAL A 90 5.97 6.26 3.38
N ARG A 91 6.87 6.96 4.08
CA ARG A 91 7.56 6.38 5.26
C ARG A 91 6.59 6.03 6.37
N THR A 92 5.63 6.90 6.69
CA THR A 92 4.58 6.59 7.66
C THR A 92 3.77 5.38 7.22
N LEU A 93 3.36 5.34 5.95
CA LEU A 93 2.59 4.22 5.42
C LEU A 93 3.35 2.90 5.54
N PHE A 94 4.63 2.86 5.18
CA PHE A 94 5.46 1.66 5.31
C PHE A 94 5.61 1.18 6.76
N GLN A 95 5.71 2.09 7.73
CA GLN A 95 5.69 1.73 9.15
C GLN A 95 4.35 1.12 9.59
N THR A 96 3.25 1.56 8.98
CA THR A 96 1.92 0.98 9.21
C THR A 96 1.84 -0.42 8.61
N LEU A 97 2.23 -0.56 7.34
CA LEU A 97 2.13 -1.82 6.60
C LEU A 97 3.05 -2.92 7.13
N MET A 98 4.21 -2.58 7.71
CA MET A 98 5.11 -3.60 8.27
C MET A 98 4.53 -4.35 9.47
N SER A 99 3.46 -3.84 10.08
CA SER A 99 2.70 -4.53 11.13
C SER A 99 1.64 -5.50 10.61
N GLN A 100 1.39 -5.49 9.29
CA GLN A 100 0.39 -6.31 8.62
C GLN A 100 1.04 -7.53 7.99
N PRO A 101 0.45 -8.74 8.10
CA PRO A 101 1.02 -9.98 7.57
C PRO A 101 0.79 -10.13 6.06
N LEU A 102 1.13 -9.09 5.30
CA LEU A 102 0.85 -9.00 3.86
C LEU A 102 1.48 -10.17 3.09
N ARG A 103 0.67 -10.79 2.23
CA ARG A 103 1.08 -11.74 1.20
C ARG A 103 1.29 -11.05 -0.14
N ARG A 104 0.45 -10.06 -0.46
CA ARG A 104 0.59 -9.24 -1.66
C ARG A 104 0.69 -7.76 -1.32
N LEU A 105 1.65 -7.08 -1.94
CA LEU A 105 1.84 -5.65 -1.85
C LEU A 105 2.01 -5.07 -3.25
N SER A 106 1.06 -4.26 -3.71
CA SER A 106 1.15 -3.50 -4.94
C SER A 106 1.34 -2.02 -4.64
N LEU A 107 2.45 -1.46 -5.14
CA LEU A 107 2.82 -0.06 -5.03
C LEU A 107 3.03 0.57 -6.40
N SER A 108 2.43 0.02 -7.45
CA SER A 108 2.71 0.44 -8.83
C SER A 108 2.24 1.87 -9.10
N TYR A 109 2.98 2.59 -9.95
CA TYR A 109 2.64 3.97 -10.36
C TYR A 109 2.59 5.00 -9.22
N ASN A 110 3.47 4.91 -8.23
CA ASN A 110 3.49 5.83 -7.09
C ASN A 110 4.66 6.83 -7.07
N ALA A 111 5.48 6.83 -8.13
CA ALA A 111 6.66 7.70 -8.24
C ALA A 111 7.56 7.64 -6.98
N LEU A 112 7.73 6.45 -6.40
CA LEU A 112 8.47 6.24 -5.15
C LEU A 112 9.93 6.72 -5.23
N GLY A 113 10.54 6.64 -6.42
CA GLY A 113 11.93 6.99 -6.64
C GLY A 113 12.92 6.12 -5.83
N PRO A 114 14.22 6.44 -5.89
CA PRO A 114 15.23 5.74 -5.10
C PRO A 114 15.00 5.84 -3.59
N SER A 115 14.48 6.98 -3.09
CA SER A 115 14.22 7.17 -1.66
C SER A 115 13.09 6.28 -1.13
N GLY A 116 12.06 6.06 -1.95
CA GLY A 116 10.98 5.12 -1.62
C GLY A 116 11.43 3.66 -1.65
N ALA A 117 12.30 3.26 -2.58
CA ALA A 117 12.94 1.93 -2.53
C ALA A 117 13.70 1.71 -1.22
N ALA A 118 14.50 2.69 -0.80
CA ALA A 118 15.24 2.62 0.48
C ALA A 118 14.30 2.49 1.67
N ALA A 119 13.21 3.27 1.68
CA ALA A 119 12.21 3.22 2.73
C ALA A 119 11.49 1.87 2.80
N LEU A 120 11.17 1.27 1.64
CA LEU A 120 10.56 -0.06 1.57
C LEU A 120 11.51 -1.13 2.11
N VAL A 121 12.76 -1.13 1.65
CA VAL A 121 13.78 -2.11 2.08
C VAL A 121 14.05 -2.02 3.59
N ALA A 122 14.00 -0.82 4.17
CA ALA A 122 14.20 -0.62 5.60
C ALA A 122 13.14 -1.33 6.46
N VAL A 123 11.92 -1.51 5.95
CA VAL A 123 10.83 -2.16 6.68
C VAL A 123 10.52 -3.59 6.19
N ALA A 124 11.07 -4.00 5.04
CA ALA A 124 10.73 -5.25 4.36
C ALA A 124 10.89 -6.51 5.23
N GLY A 125 11.74 -6.48 6.26
CA GLY A 125 11.88 -7.57 7.21
C GLY A 125 10.59 -7.90 7.98
N GLY A 126 9.65 -6.95 8.09
CA GLY A 126 8.32 -7.20 8.68
C GLY A 126 7.48 -8.21 7.89
N TRP A 127 7.79 -8.41 6.61
CA TRP A 127 7.07 -9.35 5.74
C TRP A 127 7.90 -10.55 5.31
N ALA A 128 9.05 -10.79 5.95
CA ALA A 128 9.99 -11.85 5.57
C ALA A 128 9.32 -13.22 5.40
N ASP A 129 8.39 -13.54 6.30
CA ASP A 129 7.67 -14.80 6.37
C ASP A 129 6.28 -14.78 5.71
N THR A 130 5.84 -13.68 5.10
CA THR A 130 4.46 -13.57 4.59
C THR A 130 4.39 -13.17 3.13
N LEU A 131 5.24 -12.24 2.66
CA LEU A 131 5.11 -11.65 1.33
C LEU A 131 5.55 -12.65 0.24
N ASP A 132 4.63 -12.96 -0.68
CA ASP A 132 4.89 -13.79 -1.85
C ASP A 132 4.83 -13.02 -3.17
N HIS A 133 4.19 -11.84 -3.19
CA HIS A 133 4.07 -10.97 -4.36
C HIS A 133 4.33 -9.51 -4.00
N LEU A 134 5.25 -8.88 -4.74
CA LEU A 134 5.59 -7.47 -4.63
C LEU A 134 5.61 -6.82 -6.02
N SER A 135 4.73 -5.84 -6.22
CA SER A 135 4.71 -5.04 -7.45
C SER A 135 5.20 -3.61 -7.18
N LEU A 136 6.22 -3.21 -7.93
CA LEU A 136 6.87 -1.90 -7.87
C LEU A 136 6.91 -1.25 -9.25
N GLU A 137 6.05 -1.64 -10.18
CA GLU A 137 6.11 -1.14 -11.55
C GLU A 137 5.92 0.38 -11.64
N MET A 138 6.59 1.01 -12.60
CA MET A 138 6.41 2.44 -12.90
C MET A 138 6.59 3.37 -11.68
N ASN A 139 7.64 3.14 -10.89
CA ASN A 139 7.97 3.95 -9.72
C ASN A 139 9.20 4.84 -9.87
N GLY A 140 9.89 4.80 -11.01
CA GLY A 140 11.09 5.62 -11.25
C GLY A 140 12.22 5.31 -10.27
N LEU A 141 12.35 4.05 -9.83
CA LEU A 141 13.35 3.67 -8.82
C LEU A 141 14.79 3.89 -9.30
N GLY A 142 15.03 3.83 -10.61
CA GLY A 142 16.34 3.87 -11.23
C GLY A 142 17.23 2.69 -10.81
N ASP A 143 18.47 2.69 -11.32
CA ASP A 143 19.46 1.66 -11.01
C ASP A 143 19.76 1.55 -9.51
N SER A 144 19.81 2.68 -8.80
CA SER A 144 20.12 2.71 -7.37
C SER A 144 19.01 2.05 -6.55
N GLY A 145 17.76 2.44 -6.75
CA GLY A 145 16.61 1.86 -6.05
C GLY A 145 16.43 0.38 -6.38
N CYS A 146 16.55 0.00 -7.66
CA CYS A 146 16.47 -1.41 -8.06
C CYS A 146 17.60 -2.25 -7.43
N ARG A 147 18.83 -1.70 -7.33
CA ARG A 147 19.95 -2.37 -6.67
C ARG A 147 19.71 -2.56 -5.17
N GLU A 148 19.05 -1.61 -4.50
CA GLU A 148 18.68 -1.78 -3.10
C GLU A 148 17.66 -2.90 -2.90
N VAL A 149 16.61 -2.95 -3.73
CA VAL A 149 15.61 -4.04 -3.70
C VAL A 149 16.28 -5.39 -3.97
N ALA A 150 17.09 -5.48 -5.03
CA ALA A 150 17.85 -6.69 -5.35
C ALA A 150 18.81 -7.10 -4.21
N GLY A 151 19.46 -6.12 -3.57
CA GLY A 151 20.34 -6.35 -2.43
C GLY A 151 19.60 -6.91 -1.22
N ALA A 152 18.38 -6.43 -0.94
CA ALA A 152 17.54 -6.97 0.13
C ALA A 152 17.17 -8.44 -0.11
N LEU A 153 16.84 -8.78 -1.36
CA LEU A 153 16.55 -10.15 -1.78
C LEU A 153 17.79 -11.04 -1.68
N GLY A 154 18.95 -10.56 -2.12
CA GLY A 154 20.22 -11.29 -1.99
C GLY A 154 20.63 -11.57 -0.54
N ARG A 155 20.19 -10.74 0.41
CA ARG A 155 20.36 -10.97 1.87
C ARG A 155 19.29 -11.89 2.47
N GLY A 156 18.31 -12.33 1.68
CA GLY A 156 17.22 -13.18 2.15
C GLY A 156 16.15 -12.46 2.98
N VAL A 157 16.03 -11.13 2.88
CA VAL A 157 15.04 -10.35 3.67
C VAL A 157 13.61 -10.77 3.34
N LEU A 158 13.30 -10.99 2.06
CA LEU A 158 11.99 -11.46 1.59
C LEU A 158 12.10 -12.88 1.03
N HIS A 159 12.50 -13.83 1.86
CA HIS A 159 12.81 -15.20 1.42
C HIS A 159 11.60 -16.00 0.92
N ARG A 160 10.36 -15.55 1.20
CA ARG A 160 9.12 -16.14 0.66
C ARG A 160 8.67 -15.53 -0.66
N LEU A 161 9.28 -14.43 -1.11
CA LEU A 161 8.87 -13.73 -2.32
C LEU A 161 9.00 -14.63 -3.55
N ARG A 162 7.93 -14.75 -4.31
CA ARG A 162 7.85 -15.56 -5.54
C ARG A 162 7.72 -14.71 -6.79
N VAL A 163 7.05 -13.57 -6.67
CA VAL A 163 6.82 -12.64 -7.76
C VAL A 163 7.33 -11.28 -7.35
N LEU A 164 8.18 -10.72 -8.22
CA LEU A 164 8.69 -9.37 -8.12
C LEU A 164 8.51 -8.69 -9.48
N GLU A 165 7.74 -7.61 -9.50
CA GLU A 165 7.53 -6.81 -10.70
C GLU A 165 8.25 -5.47 -10.55
N LEU A 166 9.27 -5.27 -11.39
CA LEU A 166 10.10 -4.06 -11.43
C LEU A 166 10.01 -3.36 -12.80
N GLY A 167 9.00 -3.70 -13.61
CA GLY A 167 8.80 -3.12 -14.93
C GLY A 167 8.82 -1.60 -14.90
N TRP A 168 9.41 -0.99 -15.92
CA TRP A 168 9.35 0.47 -16.13
C TRP A 168 9.90 1.31 -14.97
N ASN A 169 11.00 0.88 -14.36
CA ASN A 169 11.67 1.60 -13.28
C ASN A 169 12.96 2.32 -13.71
N GLU A 170 13.03 2.74 -14.97
CA GLU A 170 14.16 3.54 -15.49
C GLU A 170 15.53 2.83 -15.31
N LEU A 171 15.54 1.50 -15.46
CA LEU A 171 16.75 0.69 -15.46
C LEU A 171 17.56 0.95 -16.73
N SER A 172 18.86 1.24 -16.57
CA SER A 172 19.80 1.49 -17.68
C SER A 172 20.64 0.29 -18.08
#